data_AF-A0AA35XCV8-F1
#
_entry.id   AF-A0AA35XCV8-F1
#
_cell.length_a   1.000
_cell.length_b   1.000
_cell.length_c   1.000
_cell.angle_alpha   90.00
_cell.angle_beta   90.00
_cell.angle_gamma   90.00
#
_symmetry.space_group_name_H-M   'P 1'
#
loop_
_entity.id
_entity.type
_entity.pdbx_description
1 polymer ?
#
loop_
_entity_poly.entity_id
_entity_poly.type
_entity_poly.pdbx_seq_one_letter_code
_entity_poly.pdbx_strand_id
1 'polypeptide(L)'
;MDLLHAGTVGGFCIVSSDSDYTRLAIRIREEGMFVMGVGRSNTIKSFAHACNIFVHTEDLLAQSGHKANRNDLTPHGVPPVVSECEEMKSESKVAMPEHRLLACFAHPDDEAFPVGGALAAHTRRGVDVRLITTTLGEEGEIRQEGSATRETLGNIREVELSCAVRALRLNSNDVWGYRDSGMQGWEANDHPRAFIKASTDEVVERLVLEMRTFRPQVVLSFGPDGLYGHPDHIAISNHATTAFHLAADPAAFPQQLSGGLEPYQPLRLFYSVRPARGSAASGPRPCAARA
;
A
#
# COMPACT_ATOMS: atom_id res chain seq x y z
N MET A 1 -1.21 9.05 -19.23
CA MET A 1 -1.91 8.65 -20.47
C MET A 1 -1.29 7.39 -21.06
N ASP A 2 0.02 7.17 -20.95
CA ASP A 2 0.62 5.93 -21.45
C ASP A 2 0.12 4.67 -20.72
N LEU A 3 -0.13 4.75 -19.40
CA LEU A 3 -0.74 3.65 -18.63
C LEU A 3 -2.16 3.29 -19.07
N LEU A 4 -2.91 4.22 -19.68
CA LEU A 4 -4.24 3.95 -20.23
C LEU A 4 -4.15 3.08 -21.50
N HIS A 5 -3.11 3.27 -22.31
CA HIS A 5 -3.01 2.62 -23.63
C HIS A 5 -2.01 1.45 -23.67
N ALA A 6 -1.24 1.24 -22.60
CA ALA A 6 -0.30 0.14 -22.48
C ALA A 6 -0.97 -1.24 -22.22
N GLY A 7 -2.25 -1.27 -21.86
CA GLY A 7 -2.98 -2.52 -21.58
C GLY A 7 -2.53 -3.26 -20.31
N THR A 8 -1.72 -2.62 -19.46
CA THR A 8 -1.12 -3.24 -18.27
C THR A 8 -1.95 -3.09 -16.99
N VAL A 9 -3.06 -2.35 -17.03
CA VAL A 9 -3.91 -2.08 -15.85
C VAL A 9 -5.39 -2.36 -16.15
N GLY A 10 -6.11 -2.94 -15.18
CA GLY A 10 -7.55 -3.23 -15.29
C GLY A 10 -8.47 -2.10 -14.79
N GLY A 11 -7.91 -1.06 -14.20
CA GLY A 11 -8.66 0.06 -13.63
C GLY A 11 -7.79 1.07 -12.89
N PHE A 12 -8.40 2.18 -12.49
CA PHE A 12 -7.77 3.32 -11.83
C PHE A 12 -8.47 3.65 -10.52
N CYS A 13 -7.69 4.02 -9.50
CA CYS A 13 -8.21 4.66 -8.29
C CYS A 13 -7.76 6.13 -8.29
N ILE A 14 -8.70 7.07 -8.19
CA ILE A 14 -8.46 8.51 -8.19
C ILE A 14 -8.82 9.05 -6.81
N VAL A 15 -7.82 9.53 -6.07
CA VAL A 15 -8.00 10.10 -4.74
C VAL A 15 -7.91 11.63 -4.83
N SER A 16 -9.02 12.33 -4.64
CA SER A 16 -9.07 13.81 -4.64
C SER A 16 -10.32 14.33 -3.94
N SER A 17 -10.19 15.47 -3.24
CA SER A 17 -11.32 16.17 -2.61
C SER A 17 -11.52 17.61 -3.11
N ASP A 18 -10.54 18.16 -3.80
CA ASP A 18 -10.41 19.58 -4.13
C ASP A 18 -10.24 19.86 -5.64
N SER A 19 -10.00 18.81 -6.43
CA SER A 19 -9.71 18.91 -7.85
C SER A 19 -10.78 18.20 -8.69
N ASP A 20 -11.14 18.83 -9.81
CA ASP A 20 -12.14 18.26 -10.73
C ASP A 20 -11.51 17.27 -11.71
N TYR A 21 -11.56 15.98 -11.35
CA TYR A 21 -11.15 14.88 -12.22
C TYR A 21 -12.32 14.26 -13.02
N THR A 22 -13.48 14.93 -13.12
CA THR A 22 -14.67 14.42 -13.83
C THR A 22 -14.33 13.94 -15.25
N ARG A 23 -13.63 14.79 -16.04
CA ARG A 23 -13.28 14.46 -17.43
C ARG A 23 -12.31 13.29 -17.54
N LEU A 24 -11.40 13.16 -16.57
CA LEU A 24 -10.44 12.05 -16.53
C LEU A 24 -11.16 10.73 -16.23
N ALA A 25 -12.02 10.73 -15.20
CA ALA A 25 -12.80 9.55 -14.82
C ALA A 25 -13.74 9.08 -15.94
N ILE A 26 -14.42 10.00 -16.62
CA ILE A 26 -15.25 9.67 -17.79
C ILE A 26 -14.40 9.04 -18.89
N ARG A 27 -13.28 9.66 -19.25
CA ARG A 27 -12.41 9.16 -20.32
C ARG A 27 -11.88 7.75 -20.03
N ILE A 28 -11.44 7.49 -18.80
CA ILE A 28 -10.97 6.15 -18.40
C ILE A 28 -12.10 5.11 -18.52
N ARG A 29 -13.32 5.47 -18.13
CA ARG A 29 -14.49 4.57 -18.25
C ARG A 29 -14.93 4.34 -19.68
N GLU A 30 -14.84 5.34 -20.55
CA GLU A 30 -15.15 5.20 -21.98
C GLU A 30 -14.19 4.23 -22.69
N GLU A 31 -12.93 4.15 -22.22
CA GLU A 31 -11.95 3.13 -22.64
C GLU A 31 -12.22 1.74 -22.01
N GLY A 32 -13.33 1.56 -21.29
CA GLY A 32 -13.76 0.29 -20.72
C GLY A 32 -13.08 -0.10 -19.40
N MET A 33 -12.29 0.78 -18.80
CA MET A 33 -11.56 0.51 -17.56
C MET A 33 -12.36 0.93 -16.32
N PHE A 34 -12.18 0.18 -15.23
CA PHE A 34 -12.83 0.47 -13.95
C PHE A 34 -12.24 1.74 -13.30
N VAL A 35 -13.07 2.59 -12.72
CA VAL A 35 -12.64 3.79 -11.97
C VAL A 35 -13.24 3.79 -10.57
N MET A 36 -12.39 3.76 -9.55
CA MET A 36 -12.74 4.05 -8.17
C MET A 36 -12.35 5.49 -7.83
N GLY A 37 -13.25 6.24 -7.22
CA GLY A 37 -12.95 7.56 -6.65
C GLY A 37 -12.89 7.49 -5.13
N VAL A 38 -12.01 8.29 -4.52
CA VAL A 38 -11.94 8.46 -3.07
C VAL A 38 -11.78 9.95 -2.76
N GLY A 39 -12.58 10.47 -1.83
CA GLY A 39 -12.49 11.88 -1.44
C GLY A 39 -13.41 12.24 -0.28
N ARG A 40 -13.33 13.48 0.21
CA ARG A 40 -14.19 13.98 1.28
C ARG A 40 -15.64 14.18 0.82
N SER A 41 -16.55 14.41 1.76
CA SER A 41 -17.96 14.75 1.54
C SER A 41 -18.14 16.04 0.72
N ASN A 42 -17.15 16.94 0.77
CA ASN A 42 -17.12 18.17 -0.03
C ASN A 42 -16.56 17.96 -1.45
N THR A 43 -16.21 16.73 -1.85
CA THR A 43 -15.72 16.45 -3.20
C THR A 43 -16.77 16.83 -4.24
N ILE A 44 -16.31 17.37 -5.37
CA ILE A 44 -17.15 17.80 -6.48
C ILE A 44 -18.03 16.61 -6.95
N LYS A 45 -19.35 16.78 -6.87
CA LYS A 45 -20.34 15.71 -7.16
C LYS A 45 -20.20 15.14 -8.57
N SER A 46 -19.83 15.95 -9.56
CA SER A 46 -19.63 15.48 -10.94
C SER A 46 -18.49 14.48 -11.04
N PHE A 47 -17.39 14.70 -10.29
CA PHE A 47 -16.29 13.75 -10.24
C PHE A 47 -16.72 12.47 -9.52
N ALA A 48 -17.43 12.58 -8.40
CA ALA A 48 -17.92 11.42 -7.67
C ALA A 48 -18.84 10.53 -8.53
N HIS A 49 -19.76 11.15 -9.29
CA HIS A 49 -20.65 10.42 -10.21
C HIS A 49 -19.95 9.90 -11.47
N ALA A 50 -18.80 10.46 -11.82
CA ALA A 50 -18.02 10.00 -12.95
C ALA A 50 -17.27 8.69 -12.65
N CYS A 51 -17.06 8.31 -11.38
CA CYS A 51 -16.46 7.03 -11.02
C CYS A 51 -17.48 5.87 -11.07
N ASN A 52 -17.01 4.63 -11.22
CA ASN A 52 -17.85 3.44 -11.06
C ASN A 52 -18.30 3.26 -9.60
N ILE A 53 -17.37 3.52 -8.67
CA ILE A 53 -17.63 3.59 -7.24
C ILE A 53 -16.95 4.84 -6.69
N PHE A 54 -17.55 5.47 -5.69
CA PHE A 54 -16.93 6.56 -4.96
C PHE A 54 -16.99 6.29 -3.46
N VAL A 55 -15.87 6.49 -2.75
CA VAL A 55 -15.77 6.27 -1.30
C VAL A 55 -15.51 7.59 -0.61
N HIS A 56 -16.40 7.96 0.31
CA HIS A 56 -16.21 9.14 1.14
C HIS A 56 -15.26 8.85 2.32
N THR A 57 -14.28 9.72 2.55
CA THR A 57 -13.33 9.56 3.66
C THR A 57 -14.00 9.62 5.03
N GLU A 58 -15.10 10.34 5.15
CA GLU A 58 -15.89 10.46 6.37
C GLU A 58 -16.60 9.15 6.71
N ASP A 59 -17.02 8.38 5.71
CA ASP A 59 -17.57 7.04 5.93
C ASP A 59 -16.49 6.08 6.45
N LEU A 60 -15.23 6.31 6.08
CA LEU A 60 -14.08 5.61 6.67
C LEU A 60 -13.92 6.01 8.15
N LEU A 61 -14.07 7.30 8.48
CA LEU A 61 -13.87 7.80 9.85
C LEU A 61 -15.03 7.48 10.81
N ALA A 62 -16.29 7.63 10.38
CA ALA A 62 -17.49 7.48 11.22
C ALA A 62 -17.68 6.05 11.76
N GLN A 63 -17.16 5.04 11.06
CA GLN A 63 -17.21 3.63 11.50
C GLN A 63 -16.11 3.26 12.50
N SER A 64 -15.31 4.24 12.94
CA SER A 64 -14.26 4.10 13.97
C SER A 64 -14.74 4.47 15.38
N GLY A 65 -15.96 5.00 15.50
CA GLY A 65 -16.51 5.54 16.75
C GLY A 65 -17.04 4.49 17.72
N HIS A 66 -16.21 3.54 18.16
CA HIS A 66 -16.41 2.96 19.49
C HIS A 66 -15.82 3.99 20.48
N LYS A 67 -16.67 4.64 21.26
CA LYS A 67 -16.27 5.73 22.18
C LYS A 67 -15.31 5.19 23.24
N ALA A 68 -14.03 5.50 23.12
CA ALA A 68 -13.11 5.42 24.25
C ALA A 68 -13.56 6.45 25.31
N ASN A 69 -13.86 5.97 26.51
CA ASN A 69 -14.34 6.79 27.61
C ASN A 69 -13.19 7.68 28.13
N ARG A 70 -13.42 8.98 28.29
CA ARG A 70 -12.39 10.01 28.57
C ARG A 70 -11.79 9.96 29.99
N ASN A 71 -12.04 8.91 30.77
CA ASN A 71 -11.59 8.81 32.17
C ASN A 71 -10.40 7.88 32.42
N ASP A 72 -9.77 7.29 31.39
CA ASP A 72 -8.67 6.33 31.54
C ASP A 72 -7.27 6.85 31.13
N LEU A 73 -7.09 8.17 31.04
CA LEU A 73 -5.79 8.76 30.71
C LEU A 73 -5.00 9.11 31.99
N THR A 74 -3.83 8.49 32.16
CA THR A 74 -2.83 8.93 33.14
C THR A 74 -2.06 10.16 32.60
N PRO A 75 -1.32 10.93 33.44
CA PRO A 75 -0.79 12.26 33.10
C PRO A 75 0.21 12.31 31.93
N HIS A 76 0.62 11.17 31.37
CA HIS A 76 1.61 11.06 30.30
C HIS A 76 1.08 10.45 28.99
N GLY A 77 -0.23 10.28 28.82
CA GLY A 77 -0.83 10.01 27.50
C GLY A 77 -0.49 8.64 26.87
N VAL A 78 0.12 7.72 27.61
CA VAL A 78 0.32 6.33 27.21
C VAL A 78 -0.73 5.48 27.95
N PRO A 79 -1.60 4.73 27.24
CA PRO A 79 -2.52 3.83 27.92
C PRO A 79 -1.74 2.71 28.63
N PRO A 80 -2.14 2.32 29.86
CA PRO A 80 -1.46 1.25 30.59
C PRO A 80 -1.63 -0.09 29.88
N VAL A 81 -0.55 -0.86 29.83
CA VAL A 81 -0.55 -2.24 29.36
C VAL A 81 -1.24 -3.09 30.42
N VAL A 82 -2.55 -3.30 30.28
CA VAL A 82 -3.27 -4.27 31.12
C VAL A 82 -3.29 -5.63 30.42
N SER A 83 -2.56 -6.56 31.04
CA SER A 83 -2.60 -7.98 30.80
C SER A 83 -3.82 -8.56 31.51
N GLU A 84 -4.94 -8.72 30.81
CA GLU A 84 -6.02 -9.60 31.25
C GLU A 84 -6.47 -10.49 30.09
N CYS A 85 -6.03 -11.75 30.16
CA CYS A 85 -6.59 -12.85 29.42
C CYS A 85 -7.93 -13.21 30.06
N GLU A 86 -9.04 -12.76 29.48
CA GLU A 86 -10.35 -13.34 29.77
C GLU A 86 -10.79 -14.24 28.61
N GLU A 87 -10.93 -15.54 28.91
CA GLU A 87 -11.46 -16.55 28.02
C GLU A 87 -12.92 -16.23 27.65
N MET A 88 -13.13 -15.66 26.47
CA MET A 88 -14.46 -15.57 25.87
C MET A 88 -14.74 -16.83 25.04
N LYS A 89 -15.38 -17.81 25.69
CA LYS A 89 -16.08 -18.90 25.01
C LYS A 89 -17.31 -18.35 24.30
N SER A 90 -17.23 -18.19 22.98
CA SER A 90 -18.39 -18.42 22.11
C SER A 90 -17.88 -18.87 20.74
N GLU A 91 -18.24 -20.09 20.35
CA GLU A 91 -18.03 -20.61 19.01
C GLU A 91 -18.93 -19.86 18.01
N SER A 92 -18.56 -18.63 17.66
CA SER A 92 -18.93 -18.09 16.37
C SER A 92 -17.90 -18.62 15.38
N LYS A 93 -18.34 -19.45 14.41
CA LYS A 93 -17.55 -19.74 13.20
C LYS A 93 -17.07 -18.39 12.64
N VAL A 94 -15.81 -18.04 12.89
CA VAL A 94 -15.18 -16.90 12.25
C VAL A 94 -15.17 -17.26 10.78
N ALA A 95 -16.04 -16.64 9.99
CA ALA A 95 -16.03 -16.81 8.55
C ALA A 95 -14.63 -16.39 8.09
N MET A 96 -13.88 -17.35 7.53
CA MET A 96 -12.57 -17.04 6.97
C MET A 96 -12.79 -15.93 5.93
N PRO A 97 -12.02 -14.84 6.00
CA PRO A 97 -12.18 -13.73 5.07
C PRO A 97 -12.09 -14.26 3.63
N GLU A 98 -13.14 -14.04 2.84
CA GLU A 98 -13.25 -14.60 1.48
C GLU A 98 -12.21 -14.00 0.52
N HIS A 99 -11.66 -12.84 0.87
CA HIS A 99 -10.72 -12.08 0.05
C HIS A 99 -9.51 -11.66 0.86
N ARG A 100 -8.33 -11.75 0.22
CA ARG A 100 -7.01 -11.48 0.79
C ARG A 100 -6.21 -10.55 -0.11
N LEU A 101 -5.60 -9.55 0.48
CA LEU A 101 -4.74 -8.57 -0.19
C LEU A 101 -3.38 -8.54 0.50
N LEU A 102 -2.31 -8.71 -0.29
CA LEU A 102 -0.93 -8.57 0.17
C LEU A 102 -0.40 -7.22 -0.31
N ALA A 103 -0.06 -6.32 0.61
CA ALA A 103 0.57 -5.03 0.33
C ALA A 103 2.07 -5.11 0.64
N CYS A 104 2.93 -4.77 -0.32
CA CYS A 104 4.38 -4.83 -0.18
C CYS A 104 4.99 -3.45 -0.40
N PHE A 105 5.56 -2.86 0.65
CA PHE A 105 6.13 -1.53 0.65
C PHE A 105 7.52 -1.48 1.32
N ALA A 106 8.23 -0.38 1.10
CA ALA A 106 9.62 -0.26 1.51
C ALA A 106 9.76 0.24 2.95
N HIS A 107 9.04 1.30 3.31
CA HIS A 107 9.23 2.01 4.58
C HIS A 107 7.92 2.19 5.37
N PRO A 108 8.02 2.45 6.69
CA PRO A 108 6.87 2.82 7.51
C PRO A 108 6.27 4.18 7.15
N ASP A 109 5.09 4.22 6.52
CA ASP A 109 4.33 5.39 6.03
C ASP A 109 3.82 5.16 4.60
N ASP A 110 4.51 4.33 3.83
CA ASP A 110 4.18 3.95 2.46
C ASP A 110 2.83 3.22 2.36
N GLU A 111 2.39 2.54 3.42
CA GLU A 111 1.06 1.94 3.49
C GLU A 111 -0.05 2.99 3.70
N ALA A 112 0.29 4.13 4.29
CA ALA A 112 -0.67 5.16 4.69
C ALA A 112 -0.83 6.25 3.62
N PHE A 113 0.27 6.75 3.05
CA PHE A 113 0.27 7.96 2.22
C PHE A 113 -0.34 7.79 0.81
N PRO A 114 0.01 6.75 0.03
CA PRO A 114 -0.53 6.58 -1.30
C PRO A 114 -1.80 5.72 -1.33
N VAL A 115 -1.95 4.76 -0.40
CA VAL A 115 -2.98 3.71 -0.49
C VAL A 115 -3.78 3.50 0.80
N GLY A 116 -3.52 4.23 1.88
CA GLY A 116 -4.12 3.97 3.19
C GLY A 116 -5.66 3.98 3.15
N GLY A 117 -6.25 4.92 2.40
CA GLY A 117 -7.70 4.95 2.20
C GLY A 117 -8.26 3.70 1.51
N ALA A 118 -7.54 3.15 0.53
CA ALA A 118 -7.91 1.92 -0.13
C ALA A 118 -7.77 0.72 0.81
N LEU A 119 -6.65 0.58 1.52
CA LEU A 119 -6.44 -0.51 2.49
C LEU A 119 -7.53 -0.51 3.56
N ALA A 120 -7.78 0.65 4.18
CA ALA A 120 -8.78 0.79 5.24
C ALA A 120 -10.23 0.59 4.75
N ALA A 121 -10.51 0.84 3.47
CA ALA A 121 -11.81 0.54 2.88
C ALA A 121 -12.01 -0.97 2.66
N HIS A 122 -10.96 -1.70 2.29
CA HIS A 122 -11.03 -3.14 2.05
C HIS A 122 -11.10 -3.92 3.37
N THR A 123 -10.32 -3.55 4.39
CA THR A 123 -10.39 -4.17 5.72
C THR A 123 -11.79 -4.03 6.34
N ARG A 124 -12.44 -2.85 6.20
CA ARG A 124 -13.83 -2.65 6.66
C ARG A 124 -14.86 -3.48 5.91
N ARG A 125 -14.56 -3.93 4.69
CA ARG A 125 -15.40 -4.85 3.91
C ARG A 125 -15.10 -6.33 4.19
N GLY A 126 -14.26 -6.61 5.20
CA GLY A 126 -13.89 -7.97 5.58
C GLY A 126 -12.80 -8.61 4.72
N VAL A 127 -12.07 -7.81 3.92
CA VAL A 127 -10.88 -8.30 3.22
C VAL A 127 -9.74 -8.44 4.23
N ASP A 128 -9.06 -9.57 4.22
CA ASP A 128 -7.87 -9.82 5.02
C ASP A 128 -6.65 -9.22 4.37
N VAL A 129 -6.16 -8.12 4.95
CA VAL A 129 -5.04 -7.36 4.41
C VAL A 129 -3.79 -7.67 5.23
N ARG A 130 -2.76 -8.17 4.54
CA ARG A 130 -1.42 -8.35 5.10
C ARG A 130 -0.45 -7.33 4.52
N LEU A 131 0.33 -6.68 5.38
CA LEU A 131 1.38 -5.74 5.01
C LEU A 131 2.76 -6.35 5.17
N ILE A 132 3.62 -6.17 4.17
CA ILE A 132 5.06 -6.39 4.25
C ILE A 132 5.75 -5.04 4.14
N THR A 133 6.58 -4.72 5.13
CA THR A 133 7.45 -3.54 5.12
C THR A 133 8.91 -4.02 5.13
N THR A 134 9.70 -3.66 4.12
CA THR A 134 11.05 -4.25 3.98
C THR A 134 12.08 -3.65 4.94
N THR A 135 11.93 -2.37 5.27
CA THR A 135 12.87 -1.60 6.11
C THR A 135 12.17 -0.87 7.25
N LEU A 136 12.94 -0.23 8.14
CA LEU A 136 12.41 0.67 9.17
C LEU A 136 12.58 2.15 8.84
N GLY A 137 13.13 2.46 7.66
CA GLY A 137 13.22 3.84 7.19
C GLY A 137 14.24 4.68 7.97
N GLU A 138 15.38 4.08 8.32
CA GLU A 138 16.42 4.69 9.14
C GLU A 138 17.12 5.90 8.51
N GLU A 139 16.98 6.12 7.20
CA GLU A 139 17.55 7.25 6.46
C GLU A 139 16.55 8.40 6.29
N GLY A 140 15.33 8.27 6.84
CA GLY A 140 14.28 9.30 6.78
C GLY A 140 14.59 10.59 7.55
N GLU A 141 13.89 11.67 7.23
CA GLU A 141 14.02 12.96 7.93
C GLU A 141 13.30 12.96 9.29
N ILE A 142 13.95 13.51 10.32
CA ILE A 142 13.31 13.75 11.63
C ILE A 142 12.71 15.15 11.62
N ARG A 143 11.38 15.23 11.55
CA ARG A 143 10.68 16.53 11.43
C ARG A 143 10.33 17.17 12.78
N GLN A 144 10.30 16.38 13.85
CA GLN A 144 10.00 16.85 15.19
C GLN A 144 11.27 16.78 16.04
N GLU A 145 11.78 17.93 16.47
CA GLU A 145 12.98 17.98 17.30
C GLU A 145 12.75 17.23 18.62
N GLY A 146 13.73 16.41 19.00
CA GLY A 146 13.66 15.58 20.21
C GLY A 146 12.79 14.32 20.10
N SER A 147 12.14 14.04 18.96
CA SER A 147 11.32 12.82 18.81
C SER A 147 12.15 11.56 18.53
N ALA A 148 13.31 11.71 17.87
CA ALA A 148 14.24 10.63 17.54
C ALA A 148 15.66 11.16 17.32
N THR A 149 16.65 10.26 17.31
CA THR A 149 17.98 10.48 16.74
C THR A 149 18.17 9.61 15.50
N ARG A 150 19.31 9.75 14.81
CA ARG A 150 19.62 8.91 13.65
C ARG A 150 19.68 7.42 13.98
N GLU A 151 20.17 7.11 15.18
CA GLU A 151 20.30 5.76 15.69
C GLU A 151 18.96 5.18 16.16
N THR A 152 18.05 6.03 16.67
CA THR A 152 16.77 5.56 17.21
C THR A 152 15.61 5.65 16.24
N LEU A 153 15.76 6.32 15.08
CA LEU A 153 14.68 6.59 14.14
C LEU A 153 13.94 5.32 13.70
N GLY A 154 14.66 4.26 13.34
CA GLY A 154 14.02 3.00 12.93
C GLY A 154 13.11 2.40 14.01
N ASN A 155 13.56 2.41 15.27
CA ASN A 155 12.77 1.89 16.40
C ASN A 155 11.51 2.75 16.64
N ILE A 156 11.62 4.08 16.48
CA ILE A 156 10.46 4.98 16.59
C ILE A 156 9.48 4.71 15.44
N ARG A 157 9.97 4.57 14.21
CA ARG A 157 9.15 4.28 13.04
C ARG A 157 8.48 2.91 13.09
N GLU A 158 9.07 1.92 13.77
CA GLU A 158 8.43 0.64 14.04
C GLU A 158 7.19 0.80 14.93
N VAL A 159 7.27 1.65 15.96
CA VAL A 159 6.13 1.97 16.83
C VAL A 159 5.07 2.76 16.06
N GLU A 160 5.49 3.69 15.21
CA GLU A 160 4.58 4.44 14.32
C GLU A 160 3.88 3.51 13.33
N LEU A 161 4.60 2.56 12.72
CA LEU A 161 4.04 1.52 11.85
C LEU A 161 2.98 0.70 12.57
N SER A 162 3.27 0.25 13.79
CA SER A 162 2.30 -0.49 14.62
C SER A 162 1.01 0.32 14.85
N CYS A 163 1.14 1.63 15.07
CA CYS A 163 -0.01 2.53 15.18
C CYS A 163 -0.77 2.64 13.86
N ALA A 164 -0.08 2.76 12.72
CA ALA A 164 -0.69 2.85 11.40
C ALA A 164 -1.43 1.56 11.02
N VAL A 165 -0.81 0.39 11.22
CA VAL A 165 -1.40 -0.94 11.05
C VAL A 165 -2.72 -1.05 11.81
N ARG A 166 -2.73 -0.63 13.09
CA ARG A 166 -3.93 -0.62 13.93
C ARG A 166 -5.00 0.34 13.39
N ALA A 167 -4.61 1.55 13.00
CA ALA A 167 -5.53 2.56 12.48
C ALA A 167 -6.19 2.15 11.16
N LEU A 168 -5.43 1.47 10.29
CA LEU A 168 -5.90 0.92 9.01
C LEU A 168 -6.65 -0.41 9.16
N ARG A 169 -6.63 -1.00 10.35
CA ARG A 169 -7.23 -2.31 10.68
C ARG A 169 -6.67 -3.44 9.81
N LEU A 170 -5.36 -3.40 9.51
CA LEU A 170 -4.73 -4.49 8.78
C LEU A 170 -4.72 -5.74 9.68
N ASN A 171 -4.94 -6.90 9.08
CA ASN A 171 -5.11 -8.16 9.80
C ASN A 171 -3.78 -8.73 10.28
N SER A 172 -2.71 -8.47 9.53
CA SER A 172 -1.35 -8.86 9.87
C SER A 172 -0.33 -7.95 9.19
N ASN A 173 0.86 -7.85 9.78
CA ASN A 173 2.00 -7.18 9.16
C ASN A 173 3.29 -7.95 9.49
N ASP A 174 4.30 -7.79 8.66
CA ASP A 174 5.65 -8.29 8.92
C ASP A 174 6.70 -7.26 8.47
N VAL A 175 7.80 -7.16 9.22
CA VAL A 175 8.90 -6.24 8.96
C VAL A 175 10.18 -7.05 8.73
N TRP A 176 10.79 -6.90 7.56
CA TRP A 176 11.86 -7.80 7.14
C TRP A 176 13.27 -7.41 7.58
N GLY A 177 13.42 -6.22 8.16
CA GLY A 177 14.63 -5.79 8.85
C GLY A 177 15.83 -5.46 7.95
N TYR A 178 15.62 -5.30 6.64
CA TYR A 178 16.63 -4.68 5.77
C TYR A 178 16.80 -3.22 6.17
N ARG A 179 17.99 -2.66 5.95
CA ARG A 179 18.25 -1.24 6.21
C ARG A 179 17.66 -0.42 5.06
N ASP A 180 17.02 0.70 5.39
CA ASP A 180 16.74 1.77 4.44
C ASP A 180 18.00 2.14 3.65
N SER A 181 17.91 2.10 2.33
CA SER A 181 19.05 2.38 1.46
C SER A 181 19.28 3.88 1.28
N GLY A 182 18.32 4.73 1.67
CA GLY A 182 18.33 6.16 1.40
C GLY A 182 18.15 6.48 -0.09
N MET A 183 18.21 7.78 -0.40
CA MET A 183 18.07 8.24 -1.79
C MET A 183 19.27 7.84 -2.65
N GLN A 184 19.06 7.77 -3.97
CA GLN A 184 20.10 7.40 -4.92
C GLN A 184 21.33 8.33 -4.80
N GLY A 185 22.50 7.73 -4.69
CA GLY A 185 23.78 8.43 -4.55
C GLY A 185 24.15 8.80 -3.12
N TRP A 186 23.34 8.45 -2.12
CA TRP A 186 23.70 8.62 -0.70
C TRP A 186 24.69 7.53 -0.26
N GLU A 187 25.51 7.83 0.76
CA GLU A 187 26.44 6.86 1.36
C GLU A 187 25.71 5.60 1.87
N ALA A 188 24.46 5.76 2.34
CA ALA A 188 23.61 4.66 2.78
C ALA A 188 23.39 3.58 1.70
N ASN A 189 23.46 3.94 0.40
CA ASN A 189 23.34 2.98 -0.69
C ASN A 189 24.45 1.90 -0.64
N ASP A 190 25.61 2.19 -0.05
CA ASP A 190 26.75 1.27 0.05
C ASP A 190 26.79 0.47 1.35
N HIS A 191 25.85 0.69 2.26
CA HIS A 191 25.75 -0.07 3.49
C HIS A 191 25.46 -1.56 3.18
N PRO A 192 26.15 -2.53 3.80
CA PRO A 192 26.01 -3.96 3.47
C PRO A 192 24.61 -4.53 3.76
N ARG A 193 23.86 -3.91 4.66
CA ARG A 193 22.45 -4.26 4.95
C ARG A 193 21.42 -3.42 4.17
N ALA A 194 21.84 -2.49 3.31
CA ALA A 194 20.92 -1.69 2.51
C ALA A 194 20.02 -2.60 1.67
N PHE A 195 18.72 -2.33 1.64
CA PHE A 195 17.77 -3.19 0.96
C PHE A 195 18.10 -3.36 -0.54
N ILE A 196 18.60 -2.32 -1.22
CA ILE A 196 19.06 -2.44 -2.62
C ILE A 196 20.28 -3.36 -2.83
N LYS A 197 21.00 -3.72 -1.76
CA LYS A 197 22.12 -4.67 -1.79
C LYS A 197 21.68 -6.09 -1.45
N ALA A 198 20.44 -6.29 -1.00
CA ALA A 198 19.91 -7.62 -0.71
C ALA A 198 19.90 -8.47 -1.99
N SER A 199 20.07 -9.79 -1.82
CA SER A 199 20.01 -10.70 -2.96
C SER A 199 18.59 -10.67 -3.56
N THR A 200 18.51 -10.48 -4.87
CA THR A 200 17.21 -10.49 -5.58
C THR A 200 16.49 -11.82 -5.36
N ASP A 201 17.22 -12.94 -5.45
CA ASP A 201 16.64 -14.27 -5.27
C ASP A 201 16.12 -14.46 -3.85
N GLU A 202 16.82 -13.96 -2.84
CA GLU A 202 16.39 -14.04 -1.43
C GLU A 202 15.08 -13.29 -1.20
N VAL A 203 14.99 -12.03 -1.65
CA VAL A 203 13.80 -11.21 -1.45
C VAL A 203 12.61 -11.77 -2.23
N VAL A 204 12.85 -12.22 -3.47
CA VAL A 204 11.82 -12.84 -4.31
C VAL A 204 11.36 -14.17 -3.71
N GLU A 205 12.27 -15.00 -3.18
CA GLU A 205 11.93 -16.25 -2.50
C GLU A 205 10.99 -16.01 -1.33
N ARG A 206 11.29 -15.02 -0.49
CA ARG A 206 10.45 -14.63 0.66
C ARG A 206 9.07 -14.17 0.20
N LEU A 207 8.99 -13.33 -0.85
CA LEU A 207 7.71 -12.88 -1.40
C LEU A 207 6.89 -14.03 -2.01
N VAL A 208 7.54 -14.97 -2.70
CA VAL A 208 6.88 -16.17 -3.22
C VAL A 208 6.32 -17.02 -2.08
N LEU A 209 7.08 -17.19 -1.00
CA LEU A 209 6.61 -17.90 0.19
C LEU A 209 5.39 -17.20 0.81
N GLU A 210 5.42 -15.88 0.94
CA GLU A 210 4.28 -15.09 1.41
C GLU A 210 3.05 -15.31 0.52
N MET A 211 3.20 -15.26 -0.80
CA MET A 211 2.08 -15.49 -1.73
C MET A 211 1.54 -16.92 -1.66
N ARG A 212 2.40 -17.94 -1.53
CA ARG A 212 1.98 -19.35 -1.44
C ARG A 212 1.28 -19.68 -0.12
N THR A 213 1.74 -19.09 0.98
CA THR A 213 1.18 -19.32 2.32
C THR A 213 -0.07 -18.47 2.58
N PHE A 214 0.01 -17.16 2.36
CA PHE A 214 -1.09 -16.24 2.58
C PHE A 214 -2.17 -16.37 1.50
N ARG A 215 -1.83 -16.82 0.29
CA ARG A 215 -2.74 -17.02 -0.84
C ARG A 215 -3.62 -15.78 -1.14
N PRO A 216 -3.01 -14.60 -1.38
CA PRO A 216 -3.74 -13.37 -1.68
C PRO A 216 -4.32 -13.37 -3.08
N GLN A 217 -5.57 -12.94 -3.25
CA GLN A 217 -6.10 -12.71 -4.61
C GLN A 217 -5.49 -11.46 -5.23
N VAL A 218 -5.09 -10.48 -4.42
CA VAL A 218 -4.52 -9.22 -4.88
C VAL A 218 -3.16 -8.98 -4.23
N VAL A 219 -2.17 -8.63 -5.04
CA VAL A 219 -0.88 -8.09 -4.60
C VAL A 219 -0.84 -6.60 -4.96
N LEU A 220 -0.36 -5.75 -4.05
CA LEU A 220 -0.23 -4.31 -4.22
C LEU A 220 1.20 -3.88 -3.87
N SER A 221 1.85 -3.12 -4.76
CA SER A 221 3.15 -2.48 -4.48
C SER A 221 3.27 -1.15 -5.24
N PHE A 222 4.47 -0.57 -5.32
CA PHE A 222 4.73 0.61 -6.14
C PHE A 222 4.76 0.31 -7.63
N GLY A 223 4.52 1.32 -8.46
CA GLY A 223 4.84 1.22 -9.88
C GLY A 223 6.35 1.11 -10.14
N PRO A 224 6.76 0.75 -11.36
CA PRO A 224 8.17 0.55 -11.73
C PRO A 224 9.08 1.77 -11.52
N ASP A 225 8.50 2.97 -11.44
CA ASP A 225 9.21 4.23 -11.17
C ASP A 225 9.45 4.49 -9.68
N GLY A 226 8.95 3.63 -8.79
CA GLY A 226 9.07 3.79 -7.34
C GLY A 226 8.40 5.06 -6.82
N LEU A 227 7.32 5.53 -7.47
CA LEU A 227 6.55 6.75 -7.17
C LEU A 227 7.27 8.08 -7.43
N TYR A 228 8.50 8.22 -6.94
CA TYR A 228 9.35 9.41 -7.10
C TYR A 228 10.82 9.06 -7.31
N GLY A 229 11.11 7.81 -7.70
CA GLY A 229 12.47 7.34 -7.96
C GLY A 229 13.25 6.90 -6.72
N HIS A 230 12.58 6.58 -5.60
CA HIS A 230 13.28 6.03 -4.44
C HIS A 230 13.85 4.64 -4.77
N PRO A 231 15.14 4.37 -4.52
CA PRO A 231 15.76 3.08 -4.85
C PRO A 231 15.03 1.88 -4.24
N ASP A 232 14.67 1.96 -2.95
CA ASP A 232 13.96 0.87 -2.27
C ASP A 232 12.54 0.64 -2.82
N HIS A 233 11.86 1.68 -3.29
CA HIS A 233 10.52 1.55 -3.88
C HIS A 233 10.59 0.82 -5.22
N ILE A 234 11.60 1.14 -6.02
CA ILE A 234 11.89 0.45 -7.29
C ILE A 234 12.25 -1.01 -7.01
N ALA A 235 13.11 -1.26 -6.02
CA ALA A 235 13.52 -2.61 -5.64
C ALA A 235 12.32 -3.48 -5.22
N ILE A 236 11.50 -3.03 -4.26
CA ILE A 236 10.33 -3.81 -3.81
C ILE A 236 9.28 -3.98 -4.92
N SER A 237 9.07 -2.97 -5.78
CA SER A 237 8.22 -3.08 -6.97
C SER A 237 8.69 -4.21 -7.89
N ASN A 238 9.98 -4.24 -8.21
CA ASN A 238 10.56 -5.25 -9.08
C ASN A 238 10.48 -6.65 -8.44
N HIS A 239 10.84 -6.78 -7.16
CA HIS A 239 10.77 -8.06 -6.45
C HIS A 239 9.34 -8.58 -6.33
N ALA A 240 8.36 -7.74 -5.99
CA ALA A 240 6.95 -8.11 -5.90
C ALA A 240 6.38 -8.53 -7.27
N THR A 241 6.79 -7.86 -8.34
CA THR A 241 6.39 -8.21 -9.71
C THR A 241 6.96 -9.58 -10.11
N THR A 242 8.25 -9.80 -9.89
CA THR A 242 8.89 -11.09 -10.17
C THR A 242 8.25 -12.21 -9.35
N ALA A 243 8.05 -12.00 -8.04
CA ALA A 243 7.43 -12.98 -7.16
C ALA A 243 6.00 -13.33 -7.59
N PHE A 244 5.21 -12.34 -8.02
CA PHE A 244 3.84 -12.57 -8.52
C PHE A 244 3.82 -13.54 -9.72
N HIS A 245 4.80 -13.46 -10.61
CA HIS A 245 4.91 -14.35 -11.77
C HIS A 245 5.51 -15.72 -11.43
N LEU A 246 6.36 -15.81 -10.40
CA LEU A 246 7.00 -17.06 -9.97
C LEU A 246 6.17 -17.85 -8.94
N ALA A 247 5.20 -17.23 -8.27
CA ALA A 247 4.48 -17.87 -7.16
C ALA A 247 3.75 -19.17 -7.55
N ALA A 248 3.30 -19.26 -8.81
CA ALA A 248 2.63 -20.43 -9.37
C ALA A 248 3.57 -21.42 -10.06
N ASP A 249 4.84 -21.07 -10.27
CA ASP A 249 5.82 -21.95 -10.91
C ASP A 249 6.41 -22.94 -9.90
N PRO A 250 6.16 -24.26 -10.04
CA PRO A 250 6.73 -25.25 -9.12
C PRO A 250 8.25 -25.41 -9.25
N ALA A 251 8.86 -24.95 -10.34
CA ALA A 251 10.32 -24.93 -10.51
C ALA A 251 10.99 -23.76 -9.79
N ALA A 252 10.23 -22.71 -9.45
CA ALA A 252 10.71 -21.59 -8.66
C ALA A 252 10.70 -21.94 -7.17
N PHE A 253 11.89 -21.97 -6.54
CA PHE A 253 12.09 -22.30 -5.12
C PHE A 253 11.41 -23.64 -4.72
N PRO A 254 11.77 -24.77 -5.35
CA PRO A 254 11.10 -26.06 -5.15
C PRO A 254 11.22 -26.57 -3.70
N GLN A 255 12.23 -26.12 -2.97
CA GLN A 255 12.44 -26.46 -1.57
C GLN A 255 11.22 -26.09 -0.71
N GLN A 256 10.53 -24.98 -1.04
CA GLN A 256 9.32 -24.54 -0.33
C GLN A 256 8.17 -25.55 -0.43
N LEU A 257 8.10 -26.34 -1.51
CA LEU A 257 7.02 -27.30 -1.75
C LEU A 257 7.22 -28.61 -0.98
N SER A 258 8.44 -28.86 -0.49
CA SER A 258 8.81 -30.10 0.21
C SER A 258 7.98 -30.35 1.48
N GLY A 259 7.42 -29.30 2.07
CA GLY A 259 6.54 -29.35 3.25
C GLY A 259 5.04 -29.50 2.93
N GLY A 260 4.66 -29.79 1.70
CA GLY A 260 3.24 -29.85 1.27
C GLY A 260 2.62 -28.50 0.97
N LEU A 261 3.44 -27.45 0.83
CA LEU A 261 2.99 -26.17 0.32
C LEU A 261 2.76 -26.30 -1.19
N GLU A 262 1.60 -25.86 -1.66
CA GLU A 262 1.26 -25.91 -3.07
C GLU A 262 1.59 -24.58 -3.77
N PRO A 263 1.98 -24.59 -5.05
CA PRO A 263 2.06 -23.39 -5.86
C PRO A 263 0.74 -22.60 -5.82
N TYR A 264 0.84 -21.28 -5.94
CA TYR A 264 -0.33 -20.40 -5.90
C TYR A 264 -0.13 -19.22 -6.83
N GLN A 265 -1.12 -18.98 -7.69
CA GLN A 265 -1.18 -17.77 -8.52
C GLN A 265 -2.09 -16.74 -7.85
N PRO A 266 -1.56 -15.60 -7.35
CA PRO A 266 -2.40 -14.45 -7.04
C PRO A 266 -3.12 -13.98 -8.30
N LEU A 267 -4.37 -13.52 -8.16
CA LEU A 267 -5.23 -13.22 -9.32
C LEU A 267 -4.85 -11.92 -10.02
N ARG A 268 -4.42 -10.91 -9.27
CA ARG A 268 -4.10 -9.57 -9.80
C ARG A 268 -2.94 -8.92 -9.06
N LEU A 269 -2.10 -8.22 -9.81
CA LEU A 269 -1.08 -7.31 -9.30
C LEU A 269 -1.51 -5.87 -9.61
N PHE A 270 -1.52 -5.01 -8.60
CA PHE A 270 -1.79 -3.58 -8.74
C PHE A 270 -0.58 -2.77 -8.31
N TYR A 271 -0.44 -1.62 -8.95
CA TYR A 271 0.62 -0.66 -8.64
C TYR A 271 0.03 0.66 -8.14
N SER A 272 0.60 1.14 -7.04
CA SER A 272 0.46 2.51 -6.59
C SER A 272 1.34 3.41 -7.46
N VAL A 273 0.70 4.33 -8.18
CA VAL A 273 1.36 5.23 -9.14
C VAL A 273 0.91 6.67 -8.92
N ARG A 274 1.80 7.63 -9.19
CA ARG A 274 1.43 9.05 -9.24
C ARG A 274 0.89 9.36 -10.64
N PRO A 275 -0.32 9.92 -10.80
CA PRO A 275 -0.79 10.36 -12.10
C PRO A 275 0.16 11.40 -12.69
N ALA A 276 0.69 11.14 -13.89
CA ALA A 276 1.49 12.13 -14.59
C ALA A 276 0.65 13.41 -14.75
N ARG A 277 1.17 14.56 -14.28
CA ARG A 277 0.65 15.86 -14.71
C ARG A 277 0.83 15.87 -16.21
N GLY A 278 -0.26 15.80 -16.97
CA GLY A 278 -0.19 15.99 -18.41
C GLY A 278 0.57 17.28 -18.65
N SER A 279 1.63 17.25 -19.47
CA SER A 279 2.11 18.47 -20.07
C SER A 279 0.88 19.10 -20.72
N ALA A 280 0.50 20.28 -20.26
CA ALA A 280 -0.41 21.10 -21.05
C ALA A 280 0.30 21.23 -22.40
N ALA A 281 -0.26 20.60 -23.44
CA ALA A 281 0.26 20.71 -24.79
C ALA A 281 0.23 22.20 -25.16
N SER A 282 1.35 22.89 -24.96
CA SER A 282 1.62 24.21 -25.50
C SER A 282 1.96 24.05 -26.99
N GLY A 283 0.98 23.60 -27.76
CA GLY A 283 0.99 23.65 -29.20
C GLY A 283 -0.05 24.68 -29.65
N PRO A 284 0.26 25.57 -30.61
CA PRO A 284 -0.71 26.54 -31.10
C PRO A 284 -1.88 25.80 -31.75
N ARG A 285 -3.10 26.06 -31.28
CA ARG A 285 -4.32 25.57 -31.92
C ARG A 285 -4.43 26.27 -33.29
N PRO A 286 -4.64 25.56 -34.41
CA PRO A 286 -4.95 26.23 -35.66
C PRO A 286 -6.29 26.94 -35.50
N CYS A 287 -6.30 28.25 -35.70
CA CYS A 287 -7.54 28.98 -35.97
C CYS A 287 -8.16 28.36 -37.23
N ALA A 288 -9.31 27.70 -37.06
CA ALA A 288 -10.21 27.42 -38.16
C ALA A 288 -10.76 28.77 -38.65
N ALA A 289 -10.12 29.34 -39.67
CA ALA A 289 -10.72 30.40 -40.47
C ALA A 289 -11.86 29.76 -41.27
N ARG A 290 -13.09 30.14 -40.93
CA ARG A 290 -14.22 30.02 -41.83
C ARG A 290 -14.03 31.03 -42.96
N ALA A 291 -14.01 30.54 -44.19
CA ALA A 291 -14.50 31.20 -45.39
C ALA A 291 -15.13 30.12 -46.27
#